data_AF-A0A382UJ62-F1
#
_entry.id   AF-A0A382UJ62-F1
#
_cell.length_a   1.000
_cell.length_b   1.000
_cell.length_c   1.000
_cell.angle_alpha   90.00
_cell.angle_beta   90.00
_cell.angle_gamma   90.00
#
_symmetry.space_group_name_H-M   'P 1'
#
loop_
_entity.id
_entity.type
_entity.pdbx_description
1 polymer ?
#
loop_
_entity_poly.entity_id
_entity_poly.type
_entity_poly.pdbx_seq_one_letter_code
_entity_poly.pdbx_strand_id
1 'polypeptide(L)'
;MAAGAALGTLGRTANTGEGISKERAHLHFEIGMQVNTKFSQWFHSWYKDGNNFHRDWNGMNLLGLDAAEILKRANPGPFKILKHLKSERALCRLIIFREVFDWLERFPQLVVDGDLESKEAIQAWEVDLNFSGIPVRMIPVRNKVRSGGAKYRILKVDDKILKKHPCSGLVFRKGQQWVFTAKGQRAMDLLLYR
;
A
#
# COMPACT_ATOMS: atom_id res chain seq x y z
N MET A 1 24.88 -2.33 -11.88
CA MET A 1 25.51 -3.47 -11.16
C MET A 1 25.00 -4.76 -11.75
N ALA A 2 25.84 -5.80 -11.87
CA ALA A 2 25.43 -7.12 -12.37
C ALA A 2 24.94 -8.02 -11.21
N ALA A 3 24.20 -9.08 -11.52
CA ALA A 3 23.86 -10.10 -10.53
C ALA A 3 25.14 -10.73 -9.95
N GLY A 4 25.17 -10.95 -8.63
CA GLY A 4 26.35 -11.45 -7.92
C GLY A 4 27.41 -10.39 -7.57
N ALA A 5 27.22 -9.14 -7.99
CA ALA A 5 28.11 -8.06 -7.57
C ALA A 5 28.03 -7.84 -6.05
N ALA A 6 29.20 -7.71 -5.40
CA ALA A 6 29.27 -7.41 -3.98
C ALA A 6 28.66 -6.03 -3.68
N LEU A 7 27.65 -6.00 -2.80
CA LEU A 7 26.99 -4.76 -2.37
C LEU A 7 27.61 -4.17 -1.10
N GLY A 8 28.27 -5.01 -0.30
CA GLY A 8 28.90 -4.63 0.95
C GLY A 8 29.06 -5.82 1.90
N THR A 9 29.47 -5.51 3.13
CA THR A 9 29.59 -6.47 4.23
C THR A 9 28.35 -6.44 5.10
N LEU A 10 27.82 -7.62 5.47
CA LEU A 10 26.66 -7.71 6.35
C LEU A 10 26.94 -7.01 7.68
N GLY A 11 26.12 -6.00 7.99
CA GLY A 11 26.19 -5.25 9.23
C GLY A 11 25.47 -5.95 10.39
N ARG A 12 25.48 -5.29 11.54
CA ARG A 12 24.79 -5.73 12.76
C ARG A 12 24.04 -4.60 13.47
N THR A 13 23.69 -3.57 12.70
CA THR A 13 23.00 -2.39 13.20
C THR A 13 21.57 -2.76 13.58
N ALA A 14 21.11 -2.24 14.72
CA ALA A 14 19.72 -2.33 15.17
C ALA A 14 19.21 -0.92 15.50
N ASN A 15 17.90 -0.80 15.67
CA ASN A 15 17.28 0.40 16.25
C ASN A 15 17.41 0.46 17.79
N THR A 16 18.01 -0.55 18.41
CA THR A 16 18.35 -0.62 19.84
C THR A 16 19.85 -0.38 20.05
N GLY A 17 20.23 0.11 21.23
CA GLY A 17 21.63 0.40 21.55
C GLY A 17 22.54 -0.83 21.61
N GLU A 18 21.98 -2.02 21.86
CA GLU A 18 22.74 -3.28 22.03
C GLU A 18 23.21 -3.89 20.68
N GLY A 19 22.60 -3.49 19.56
CA GLY A 19 22.89 -4.07 18.24
C GLY A 19 22.48 -5.54 18.10
N ILE A 20 22.77 -6.13 16.95
CA ILE A 20 22.55 -7.57 16.69
C ILE A 20 23.87 -8.32 16.93
N SER A 21 23.83 -9.48 17.57
CA SER A 21 25.04 -10.30 17.74
C SER A 21 25.55 -10.86 16.39
N LYS A 22 26.83 -11.27 16.31
CA LYS A 22 27.43 -11.73 15.04
C LYS A 22 26.69 -12.92 14.46
N GLU A 23 26.39 -13.87 15.32
CA GLU A 23 25.70 -15.12 15.03
C GLU A 23 24.23 -14.93 14.66
N ARG A 24 23.65 -13.76 14.97
CA ARG A 24 22.29 -13.38 14.60
C ARG A 24 22.24 -12.36 13.47
N ALA A 25 23.37 -11.92 12.92
CA ALA A 25 23.39 -10.95 11.84
C ALA A 25 22.66 -11.51 10.62
N HIS A 26 21.70 -10.74 10.09
CA HIS A 26 20.89 -11.14 8.95
C HIS A 26 20.54 -9.91 8.10
N LEU A 27 20.27 -10.15 6.83
CA LEU A 27 19.85 -9.12 5.88
C LEU A 27 18.32 -9.02 5.86
N HIS A 28 17.80 -7.80 5.99
CA HIS A 28 16.41 -7.52 5.65
C HIS A 28 16.34 -7.19 4.16
N PHE A 29 15.53 -7.93 3.43
CA PHE A 29 15.28 -7.70 2.02
C PHE A 29 13.77 -7.59 1.80
N GLU A 30 13.33 -6.43 1.33
CA GLU A 30 11.93 -6.12 1.13
C GLU A 30 11.73 -5.51 -0.26
N ILE A 31 10.59 -5.82 -0.86
CA ILE A 31 10.10 -5.15 -2.07
C ILE A 31 8.82 -4.46 -1.69
N GLY A 32 8.78 -3.14 -1.83
CA GLY A 32 7.65 -2.32 -1.40
C GLY A 32 7.29 -1.23 -2.40
N MET A 33 6.03 -0.81 -2.35
CA MET A 33 5.52 0.31 -3.12
C MET A 33 5.44 1.54 -2.23
N GLN A 34 6.02 2.65 -2.67
CA GLN A 34 5.90 3.93 -1.95
C GLN A 34 4.45 4.39 -1.93
N VAL A 35 3.90 4.73 -0.76
CA VAL A 35 2.47 5.08 -0.58
C VAL A 35 2.16 6.49 -1.04
N ASN A 36 2.93 7.47 -0.57
CA ASN A 36 2.69 8.88 -0.86
C ASN A 36 4.03 9.63 -1.02
N THR A 37 4.13 10.49 -2.03
CA THR A 37 5.33 11.33 -2.25
C THR A 37 5.54 12.43 -1.21
N LYS A 38 4.50 12.77 -0.45
CA LYS A 38 4.54 13.79 0.61
C LYS A 38 4.62 13.16 2.00
N PHE A 39 5.16 11.95 2.11
CA PHE A 39 5.26 11.23 3.37
C PHE A 39 5.99 12.01 4.45
N SER A 40 7.07 12.71 4.12
CA SER A 40 7.79 13.50 5.11
C SER A 40 6.88 14.53 5.78
N GLN A 41 5.99 15.20 5.04
CA GLN A 41 5.03 16.17 5.60
C GLN A 41 3.95 15.46 6.45
N TRP A 42 3.43 14.34 5.95
CA TRP A 42 2.50 13.50 6.72
C TRP A 42 3.12 13.01 8.04
N PHE A 43 4.40 12.62 8.02
CA PHE A 43 5.09 12.12 9.20
C PHE A 43 5.19 13.21 10.28
N HIS A 44 5.56 14.44 9.92
CA HIS A 44 5.65 15.54 10.88
C HIS A 44 4.29 15.93 11.48
N SER A 45 3.18 15.71 10.76
CA SER A 45 1.84 15.96 11.31
C SER A 45 1.39 14.90 12.32
N TRP A 46 1.88 13.65 12.17
CA TRP A 46 1.57 12.52 13.05
C TRP A 46 2.57 12.30 14.18
N TYR A 47 3.85 12.64 13.98
CA TYR A 47 4.97 12.33 14.85
C TYR A 47 5.78 13.58 15.17
N LYS A 48 5.23 14.45 16.02
CA LYS A 48 5.83 15.76 16.35
C LYS A 48 7.26 15.67 16.90
N ASP A 49 7.53 14.66 17.72
CA ASP A 49 8.85 14.42 18.33
C ASP A 49 9.64 13.29 17.63
N GLY A 50 9.11 12.78 16.51
CA GLY A 50 9.72 11.67 15.79
C GLY A 50 10.80 12.15 14.82
N ASN A 51 11.84 11.33 14.66
CA ASN A 51 12.86 11.56 13.63
C ASN A 51 12.54 10.75 12.37
N ASN A 52 12.46 11.42 11.21
CA ASN A 52 12.32 10.76 9.91
C ASN A 52 13.67 10.64 9.19
N PHE A 53 14.54 9.74 9.67
CA PHE A 53 15.88 9.55 9.11
C PHE A 53 15.89 9.11 7.64
N HIS A 54 14.82 8.44 7.19
CA HIS A 54 14.70 7.87 5.85
C HIS A 54 13.86 8.72 4.88
N ARG A 55 13.42 9.92 5.30
CA ARG A 55 12.60 10.84 4.48
C ARG A 55 11.41 10.09 3.87
N ASP A 56 11.15 10.24 2.57
CA ASP A 56 10.03 9.59 1.89
C ASP A 56 10.26 8.08 1.62
N TRP A 57 11.41 7.53 2.02
CA TRP A 57 11.73 6.10 1.93
C TRP A 57 11.66 5.39 3.28
N ASN A 58 11.03 6.02 4.27
CA ASN A 58 10.70 5.39 5.54
C ASN A 58 9.84 4.14 5.32
N GLY A 59 10.08 3.06 6.07
CA GLY A 59 9.31 1.82 5.98
C GLY A 59 7.81 2.00 6.20
N MET A 60 7.39 3.03 6.94
CA MET A 60 5.98 3.40 7.09
C MET A 60 5.34 3.89 5.77
N ASN A 61 6.14 4.39 4.83
CA ASN A 61 5.72 4.80 3.50
C ASN A 61 5.84 3.67 2.47
N LEU A 62 6.16 2.44 2.88
CA LEU A 62 6.36 1.32 1.96
C LEU A 62 5.34 0.23 2.27
N LEU A 63 4.51 -0.09 1.27
CA LEU A 63 3.60 -1.23 1.35
C LEU A 63 4.28 -2.46 0.74
N GLY A 64 4.54 -3.45 1.58
CA GLY A 64 5.28 -4.65 1.20
C GLY A 64 4.52 -5.57 0.24
N LEU A 65 5.27 -6.09 -0.73
CA LEU A 65 4.91 -7.21 -1.59
C LEU A 65 5.64 -8.47 -1.12
N ASP A 66 5.17 -9.65 -1.55
CA ASP A 66 5.87 -10.90 -1.29
C ASP A 66 7.18 -10.97 -2.11
N ALA A 67 8.28 -10.58 -1.47
CA ALA A 67 9.59 -10.57 -2.09
C ALA A 67 10.04 -11.98 -2.55
N ALA A 68 9.68 -13.03 -1.80
CA ALA A 68 10.05 -14.40 -2.15
C ALA A 68 9.30 -14.85 -3.41
N GLU A 69 8.01 -14.54 -3.51
CA GLU A 69 7.23 -14.81 -4.71
C GLU A 69 7.76 -14.05 -5.93
N ILE A 70 8.07 -12.76 -5.77
CA ILE A 70 8.62 -11.94 -6.86
C ILE A 70 9.95 -12.52 -7.34
N LEU A 71 10.88 -12.84 -6.44
CA LEU A 71 12.17 -13.42 -6.81
C LEU A 71 12.02 -14.77 -7.53
N LYS A 72 11.11 -15.65 -7.05
CA LYS A 72 10.81 -16.92 -7.73
C LYS A 72 10.27 -16.71 -9.14
N ARG A 73 9.36 -15.75 -9.33
CA ARG A 73 8.77 -15.42 -10.64
C ARG A 73 9.74 -14.70 -11.57
N ALA A 74 10.73 -13.98 -11.02
CA ALA A 74 11.78 -13.30 -11.78
C ALA A 74 12.95 -14.21 -12.18
N ASN A 75 13.12 -15.34 -11.49
CA ASN A 75 14.21 -16.27 -11.78
C ASN A 75 14.25 -16.79 -13.25
N PRO A 76 13.12 -17.21 -13.87
CA PRO A 76 13.15 -17.72 -15.24
C PRO A 76 13.26 -16.62 -16.32
N GLY A 77 13.21 -15.34 -15.96
CA GLY A 77 13.22 -14.25 -16.94
C GLY A 77 12.56 -12.95 -16.45
N PRO A 78 12.31 -11.98 -17.35
CA PRO A 78 11.88 -10.64 -16.98
C PRO A 78 10.57 -10.64 -16.19
N PHE A 79 10.60 -10.01 -15.01
CA PHE A 79 9.44 -9.85 -14.15
C PHE A 79 8.71 -8.53 -14.43
N LYS A 80 7.41 -8.60 -14.71
CA LYS A 80 6.57 -7.40 -14.95
C LYS A 80 5.79 -7.04 -13.69
N ILE A 81 6.31 -6.10 -12.90
CA ILE A 81 5.69 -5.66 -11.63
C ILE A 81 4.23 -5.23 -11.79
N LEU A 82 3.89 -4.51 -12.87
CA LEU A 82 2.52 -4.10 -13.15
C LEU A 82 1.59 -5.30 -13.37
N LYS A 83 2.06 -6.35 -14.04
CA LYS A 83 1.28 -7.59 -14.24
C LYS A 83 1.06 -8.30 -12.91
N HIS A 84 2.07 -8.31 -12.04
CA HIS A 84 1.95 -8.89 -10.69
C HIS A 84 0.93 -8.11 -9.84
N LEU A 85 1.03 -6.78 -9.79
CA LEU A 85 0.05 -5.94 -9.08
C LEU A 85 -1.38 -6.17 -9.58
N LYS A 86 -1.60 -6.23 -10.89
CA LYS A 86 -2.93 -6.53 -11.46
C LYS A 86 -3.44 -7.95 -11.14
N SER A 87 -2.56 -8.87 -10.78
CA SER A 87 -2.92 -10.25 -10.39
C SER A 87 -3.16 -10.43 -8.89
N GLU A 88 -2.81 -9.44 -8.08
CA GLU A 88 -3.00 -9.47 -6.64
C GLU A 88 -4.48 -9.60 -6.27
N ARG A 89 -4.76 -10.40 -5.25
CA ARG A 89 -6.13 -10.53 -4.74
C ARG A 89 -6.47 -9.37 -3.82
N ALA A 90 -7.62 -8.76 -4.07
CA ALA A 90 -8.19 -7.75 -3.19
C ALA A 90 -8.60 -8.36 -1.84
N LEU A 91 -8.13 -7.78 -0.74
CA LEU A 91 -8.65 -8.02 0.59
C LEU A 91 -9.96 -7.24 0.79
N CYS A 92 -9.97 -5.96 0.42
CA CYS A 92 -11.16 -5.14 0.55
C CYS A 92 -11.34 -4.21 -0.64
N ARG A 93 -12.62 -3.93 -0.93
CA ARG A 93 -13.03 -2.86 -1.84
C ARG A 93 -13.57 -1.70 -1.05
N LEU A 94 -13.19 -0.50 -1.43
CA LEU A 94 -13.65 0.76 -0.88
C LEU A 94 -14.14 1.67 -1.98
N ILE A 95 -14.93 2.67 -1.59
CA ILE A 95 -15.16 3.88 -2.36
C ILE A 95 -14.41 5.04 -1.71
N ILE A 96 -13.64 5.79 -2.49
CA ILE A 96 -12.89 6.98 -2.07
C ILE A 96 -13.57 8.21 -2.68
N PHE A 97 -14.02 9.13 -1.82
CA PHE A 97 -14.73 10.35 -2.22
C PHE A 97 -13.75 11.48 -2.49
N ARG A 98 -12.93 11.31 -3.51
CA ARG A 98 -11.95 12.30 -3.95
C ARG A 98 -11.68 12.14 -5.43
N GLU A 99 -11.51 13.26 -6.13
CA GLU A 99 -11.22 13.27 -7.56
C GLU A 99 -9.81 12.76 -7.88
N VAL A 100 -8.78 13.30 -7.20
CA VAL A 100 -7.36 12.97 -7.44
C VAL A 100 -6.61 12.79 -6.11
N PHE A 101 -5.65 11.86 -6.08
CA PHE A 101 -4.69 11.66 -5.00
C PHE A 101 -3.39 11.04 -5.54
N ASP A 102 -2.28 11.18 -4.82
CA ASP A 102 -0.91 10.87 -5.27
C ASP A 102 -0.77 9.49 -5.96
N TRP A 103 -1.39 8.45 -5.38
CA TRP A 103 -1.34 7.10 -5.95
C TRP A 103 -1.98 7.01 -7.33
N LEU A 104 -3.10 7.71 -7.55
CA LEU A 104 -3.81 7.72 -8.83
C LEU A 104 -2.93 8.35 -9.93
N GLU A 105 -2.27 9.46 -9.62
CA GLU A 105 -1.40 10.18 -10.56
C GLU A 105 -0.16 9.36 -10.93
N ARG A 106 0.38 8.62 -9.96
CA ARG A 106 1.59 7.80 -10.15
C ARG A 106 1.34 6.44 -10.79
N PHE A 107 0.16 5.86 -10.56
CA PHE A 107 -0.19 4.52 -11.04
C PHE A 107 -1.46 4.51 -11.91
N PRO A 108 -1.54 5.36 -12.95
CA PRO A 108 -2.71 5.41 -13.83
C PRO A 108 -2.94 4.07 -14.57
N GLN A 109 -1.90 3.24 -14.70
CA GLN A 109 -2.01 1.92 -15.35
C GLN A 109 -2.83 0.90 -14.53
N LEU A 110 -3.12 1.20 -13.25
CA LEU A 110 -4.01 0.40 -12.39
C LEU A 110 -5.47 0.89 -12.45
N VAL A 111 -5.75 1.97 -13.20
CA VAL A 111 -7.10 2.39 -13.52
C VAL A 111 -7.71 1.43 -14.55
N VAL A 112 -8.94 1.01 -14.28
CA VAL A 112 -9.78 0.23 -15.20
C VAL A 112 -11.01 1.07 -15.47
N ASP A 113 -10.95 1.86 -16.54
CA ASP A 113 -12.06 2.67 -17.00
C ASP A 113 -12.72 1.99 -18.21
N GLY A 114 -13.97 1.59 -18.04
CA GLY A 114 -14.77 0.96 -19.09
C GLY A 114 -15.43 1.96 -20.03
N ASP A 115 -15.36 3.26 -19.72
CA ASP A 115 -16.03 4.32 -20.46
C ASP A 115 -15.09 5.52 -20.64
N LEU A 116 -14.13 5.36 -21.55
CA LEU A 116 -13.12 6.37 -21.87
C LEU A 116 -13.69 7.60 -22.58
N GLU A 117 -14.89 7.49 -23.16
CA GLU A 117 -15.55 8.56 -23.91
C GLU A 117 -16.49 9.41 -23.03
N SER A 118 -16.81 8.92 -21.82
CA SER A 118 -17.66 9.66 -20.90
C SER A 118 -17.06 11.00 -20.49
N LYS A 119 -17.84 12.06 -20.69
CA LYS A 119 -17.54 13.43 -20.26
C LYS A 119 -18.03 13.74 -18.84
N GLU A 120 -18.66 12.79 -18.16
CA GLU A 120 -19.09 13.00 -16.79
C GLU A 120 -17.90 13.09 -15.83
N ALA A 121 -17.96 14.05 -14.92
CA ALA A 121 -16.92 14.27 -13.92
C ALA A 121 -16.84 13.11 -12.93
N ILE A 122 -15.63 12.68 -12.61
CA ILE A 122 -15.37 11.62 -11.64
C ILE A 122 -15.76 12.11 -10.24
N GLN A 123 -16.76 11.48 -9.64
CA GLN A 123 -17.28 11.82 -8.30
C GLN A 123 -16.55 11.06 -7.19
N ALA A 124 -16.07 9.85 -7.49
CA ALA A 124 -15.36 8.98 -6.56
C ALA A 124 -14.57 7.90 -7.31
N TRP A 125 -13.83 7.08 -6.56
CA TRP A 125 -13.14 5.90 -7.07
C TRP A 125 -13.55 4.66 -6.29
N GLU A 126 -13.96 3.59 -6.96
CA GLU A 126 -13.91 2.26 -6.37
C GLU A 126 -12.48 1.75 -6.40
N VAL A 127 -11.94 1.39 -5.24
CA VAL A 127 -10.54 0.99 -5.09
C VAL A 127 -10.48 -0.37 -4.43
N ASP A 128 -9.74 -1.29 -5.05
CA ASP A 128 -9.40 -2.58 -4.44
C ASP A 128 -8.03 -2.48 -3.76
N LEU A 129 -7.97 -2.79 -2.47
CA LEU A 129 -6.72 -2.93 -1.72
C LEU A 129 -6.38 -4.40 -1.55
N ASN A 130 -5.12 -4.79 -1.79
CA ASN A 130 -4.64 -6.13 -1.43
C ASN A 130 -4.47 -6.27 0.11
N PHE A 131 -4.02 -7.43 0.58
CA PHE A 131 -3.89 -7.68 2.02
C PHE A 131 -2.85 -6.79 2.73
N SER A 132 -1.89 -6.24 1.99
CA SER A 132 -0.91 -5.27 2.52
C SER A 132 -1.45 -3.84 2.54
N GLY A 133 -2.54 -3.56 1.81
CA GLY A 133 -3.14 -2.23 1.69
C GLY A 133 -2.75 -1.50 0.41
N ILE A 134 -2.13 -2.20 -0.55
CA ILE A 134 -1.74 -1.64 -1.86
C ILE A 134 -2.99 -1.48 -2.72
N PRO A 135 -3.27 -0.28 -3.27
CA PRO A 135 -4.28 -0.13 -4.30
C PRO A 135 -3.84 -0.84 -5.58
N VAL A 136 -4.56 -1.91 -5.94
CA VAL A 136 -4.22 -2.80 -7.07
C VAL A 136 -5.20 -2.64 -8.25
N ARG A 137 -6.32 -1.95 -8.04
CA ARG A 137 -7.27 -1.56 -9.08
C ARG A 137 -8.08 -0.34 -8.64
N MET A 138 -8.32 0.57 -9.58
CA MET A 138 -9.14 1.76 -9.38
C MET A 138 -10.15 1.88 -10.52
N ILE A 139 -11.42 2.08 -10.22
CA ILE A 139 -12.51 2.24 -11.19
C ILE A 139 -13.18 3.60 -10.93
N PRO A 140 -13.29 4.48 -11.93
CA PRO A 140 -13.93 5.77 -11.74
C PRO A 140 -15.44 5.60 -11.51
N VAL A 141 -15.99 6.39 -10.59
CA VAL A 141 -17.42 6.47 -10.32
C VAL A 141 -17.90 7.85 -10.73
N ARG A 142 -18.75 7.90 -11.76
CA ARG A 142 -19.25 9.17 -12.35
C ARG A 142 -20.68 9.50 -11.95
N ASN A 143 -21.47 8.48 -11.59
CA ASN A 143 -22.79 8.67 -10.98
C ASN A 143 -22.68 9.44 -9.66
N LYS A 144 -23.66 10.29 -9.36
CA LYS A 144 -23.72 11.03 -8.09
C LYS A 144 -23.71 10.07 -6.90
N VAL A 145 -22.65 10.10 -6.10
CA VAL A 145 -22.56 9.38 -4.82
C VAL A 145 -22.42 10.36 -3.66
N ARG A 146 -23.28 10.22 -2.64
CA ARG A 146 -23.24 11.07 -1.44
C ARG A 146 -22.19 10.55 -0.45
N SER A 147 -21.14 11.33 -0.21
CA SER A 147 -20.08 11.03 0.77
C SER A 147 -20.51 11.23 2.22
N GLY A 148 -21.50 12.10 2.48
CA GLY A 148 -21.93 12.43 3.85
C GLY A 148 -20.79 12.90 4.75
N GLY A 149 -19.77 13.55 4.17
CA GLY A 149 -18.57 14.00 4.88
C GLY A 149 -17.47 12.95 5.05
N ALA A 150 -17.70 11.68 4.69
CA ALA A 150 -16.67 10.64 4.77
C ALA A 150 -15.62 10.79 3.65
N LYS A 151 -14.33 10.57 3.97
CA LYS A 151 -13.24 10.51 2.97
C LYS A 151 -13.34 9.23 2.10
N TYR A 152 -13.78 8.13 2.70
CA TYR A 152 -13.91 6.82 2.06
C TYR A 152 -14.92 5.95 2.82
N ARG A 153 -15.37 4.84 2.21
CA ARG A 153 -16.17 3.78 2.86
C ARG A 153 -15.74 2.40 2.36
N ILE A 154 -15.74 1.41 3.24
CA ILE A 154 -15.55 0.00 2.85
C ILE A 154 -16.86 -0.50 2.23
N LEU A 155 -16.77 -1.03 1.01
CA LEU A 155 -17.89 -1.65 0.29
C LEU A 155 -17.94 -3.16 0.54
N LYS A 156 -16.78 -3.82 0.57
CA LYS A 156 -16.68 -5.28 0.70
C LYS A 156 -15.34 -5.69 1.29
N VAL A 157 -15.33 -6.79 2.02
CA VAL A 157 -14.11 -7.51 2.45
C VAL A 157 -14.22 -8.97 1.99
N ASP A 158 -13.12 -9.54 1.51
CA ASP A 158 -13.00 -10.97 1.22
C ASP A 158 -12.52 -11.71 2.47
N ASP A 159 -13.46 -12.33 3.21
CA ASP A 159 -13.17 -13.13 4.41
C ASP A 159 -12.15 -14.26 4.16
N LYS A 160 -12.10 -14.82 2.94
CA LYS A 160 -11.15 -15.89 2.61
C LYS A 160 -9.73 -15.35 2.52
N ILE A 161 -9.54 -14.15 1.98
CA ILE A 161 -8.24 -13.47 1.97
C ILE A 161 -7.86 -13.04 3.38
N LEU A 162 -8.78 -12.45 4.14
CA LEU A 162 -8.50 -12.04 5.52
C LEU A 162 -7.99 -13.20 6.38
N LYS A 163 -8.64 -14.37 6.29
CA LYS A 163 -8.21 -15.59 7.00
C LYS A 163 -6.83 -16.11 6.59
N LYS A 164 -6.42 -15.90 5.35
CA LYS A 164 -5.08 -16.28 4.85
C LYS A 164 -3.99 -15.30 5.28
N HIS A 165 -4.36 -14.06 5.60
CA HIS A 165 -3.43 -12.99 5.99
C HIS A 165 -3.83 -12.37 7.34
N PRO A 166 -3.87 -13.15 8.43
CA PRO A 166 -4.34 -12.67 9.74
C PRO A 166 -3.48 -11.51 10.28
N CYS A 167 -2.20 -11.47 9.91
CA CYS A 167 -1.27 -10.41 10.28
C CYS A 167 -1.46 -9.09 9.52
N SER A 168 -2.33 -9.05 8.50
CA SER A 168 -2.65 -7.82 7.75
C SER A 168 -3.09 -6.72 8.72
N GLY A 169 -4.05 -7.05 9.59
CA GLY A 169 -4.56 -6.13 10.60
C GLY A 169 -5.17 -4.85 10.03
N LEU A 170 -5.55 -4.80 8.75
CA LEU A 170 -6.10 -3.61 8.10
C LEU A 170 -7.56 -3.37 8.49
N VAL A 171 -8.37 -4.42 8.45
CA VAL A 171 -9.81 -4.38 8.70
C VAL A 171 -10.19 -5.32 9.83
N PHE A 172 -11.26 -4.97 10.53
CA PHE A 172 -11.90 -5.86 11.49
C PHE A 172 -13.41 -5.70 11.44
N ARG A 173 -14.12 -6.70 11.96
CA ARG A 173 -15.57 -6.72 11.98
C ARG A 173 -16.07 -6.11 13.29
N LYS A 174 -16.80 -4.99 13.22
CA LYS A 174 -17.47 -4.35 14.35
C LYS A 174 -18.98 -4.57 14.21
N GLY A 175 -19.49 -5.60 14.90
CA GLY A 175 -20.87 -6.06 14.73
C GLY A 175 -21.11 -6.57 13.30
N GLN A 176 -22.05 -5.95 12.57
CA GLN A 176 -22.34 -6.31 11.18
C GLN A 176 -21.48 -5.56 10.15
N GLN A 177 -20.70 -4.56 10.57
CA GLN A 177 -19.96 -3.69 9.67
C GLN A 177 -18.46 -4.00 9.66
N TRP A 178 -17.85 -3.86 8.49
CA TRP A 178 -16.40 -3.83 8.34
C TRP A 178 -15.88 -2.41 8.54
N VAL A 179 -14.83 -2.30 9.36
CA VAL A 179 -14.17 -1.02 9.63
C VAL A 179 -12.67 -1.21 9.56
N PHE A 180 -11.94 -0.14 9.25
CA PHE A 180 -10.49 -0.15 9.37
C PHE A 180 -10.07 -0.12 10.85
N THR A 181 -9.04 -0.89 11.19
CA THR A 181 -8.32 -0.78 12.46
C THR A 181 -7.58 0.57 12.53
N ALA A 182 -6.93 0.88 13.65
CA ALA A 182 -6.02 2.02 13.72
C ALA A 182 -4.92 1.99 12.65
N LYS A 183 -4.39 0.79 12.33
CA LYS A 183 -3.42 0.59 11.25
C LYS A 183 -4.03 0.93 9.88
N GLY A 184 -5.23 0.40 9.60
CA GLY A 184 -5.93 0.67 8.34
C GLY A 184 -6.30 2.14 8.18
N GLN A 185 -6.76 2.80 9.24
CA GLN A 185 -7.07 4.23 9.22
C GLN A 185 -5.83 5.07 8.93
N ARG A 186 -4.70 4.75 9.57
CA ARG A 186 -3.40 5.40 9.31
C ARG A 186 -2.94 5.20 7.87
N ALA A 187 -3.08 3.99 7.33
CA ALA A 187 -2.75 3.69 5.93
C ALA A 187 -3.61 4.51 4.96
N MET A 188 -4.91 4.63 5.22
CA MET A 188 -5.81 5.46 4.40
C MET A 188 -5.51 6.96 4.53
N ASP A 189 -5.13 7.42 5.72
CA ASP A 189 -4.79 8.83 5.93
C ASP A 189 -3.49 9.21 5.20
N LEU A 190 -2.50 8.32 5.18
CA LEU A 190 -1.29 8.46 4.37
C LEU A 190 -1.58 8.39 2.86
N LEU A 191 -2.35 7.38 2.41
CA LEU A 191 -2.73 7.22 1.01
C LEU A 191 -3.44 8.47 0.45
N LEU A 192 -4.24 9.13 1.30
CA LEU A 192 -5.02 10.32 0.95
C LEU A 192 -4.43 11.62 1.47
N TYR A 193 -3.17 11.63 1.89
CA TYR A 193 -2.48 12.84 2.30
C TYR A 193 -2.28 13.80 1.11
N ARG A 194 -2.29 15.11 1.40
CA ARG A 194 -2.23 16.19 0.41
C ARG A 194 -1.04 17.10 0.66
#